data_AF-A0A8J9ZXL0-F1
#
_entry.id   AF-A0A8J9ZXL0-F1
#
_cell.length_a   1.000
_cell.length_b   1.000
_cell.length_c   1.000
_cell.angle_alpha   90.00
_cell.angle_beta   90.00
_cell.angle_gamma   90.00
#
_symmetry.space_group_name_H-M   'P 1'
#
loop_
_entity.id
_entity.type
_entity.pdbx_description
1 polymer ?
#
loop_
_entity_poly.entity_id
_entity_poly.type
_entity_poly.pdbx_seq_one_letter_code
_entity_poly.pdbx_strand_id
1 'polypeptide(L)'
;MDEKAVDWIFLVDTLNFSFWSESEDKKYEVRHKGQTYTGYWSLCAAVNRAMEEGIPITNPGYYAGMTEKELAYLLRSDSEVEMPLLQERVNNLQEAGKVLKEKFDGSFVNCIKKCGGSAQKLLSLVVSNFSSYRDEAMYKDKTVAIYKRAQILIADIWSCFEGQGYGSFDDISSITMFADYRIPQALLFFGALEYSQPLLDKINNSELFGV
;
A
#
# COMPACT_ATOMS: atom_id res chain seq x y z
N MET A 1 11.78 10.15 -18.28
CA MET A 1 11.21 9.06 -17.46
C MET A 1 9.87 9.54 -16.94
N ASP A 2 8.89 8.65 -16.85
CA ASP A 2 7.53 9.02 -16.52
C ASP A 2 7.35 9.21 -15.00
N GLU A 3 7.39 10.46 -14.53
CA GLU A 3 7.12 10.81 -13.13
C GLU A 3 5.71 10.40 -12.70
N LYS A 4 4.75 10.35 -13.64
CA LYS A 4 3.37 9.97 -13.34
C LYS A 4 3.28 8.49 -12.95
N ALA A 5 4.15 7.64 -13.49
CA ALA A 5 4.22 6.24 -13.09
C ALA A 5 4.66 6.10 -11.63
N VAL A 6 5.64 6.90 -11.19
CA VAL A 6 6.08 6.93 -9.78
C VAL A 6 4.95 7.40 -8.86
N ASP A 7 4.26 8.49 -9.22
CA ASP A 7 3.17 9.02 -8.41
C ASP A 7 1.99 8.04 -8.32
N TRP A 8 1.71 7.31 -9.41
CA TRP A 8 0.69 6.25 -9.43
C TRP A 8 1.07 5.07 -8.54
N ILE A 9 2.30 4.57 -8.64
CA ILE A 9 2.79 3.46 -7.81
C ILE A 9 2.72 3.84 -6.33
N PHE A 10 3.26 5.01 -5.98
CA PHE A 10 3.26 5.48 -4.59
C PHE A 10 1.84 5.63 -4.02
N LEU A 11 0.90 6.14 -4.82
CA LEU A 11 -0.52 6.22 -4.44
C LEU A 11 -1.11 4.83 -4.18
N VAL A 12 -0.94 3.91 -5.13
CA VAL A 12 -1.53 2.57 -5.07
C VAL A 12 -0.94 1.78 -3.90
N ASP A 13 0.37 1.83 -3.68
CA ASP A 13 1.01 1.17 -2.55
C ASP A 13 0.64 1.75 -1.18
N THR A 14 0.36 3.05 -1.13
CA THR A 14 -0.19 3.70 0.06
C THR A 14 -1.58 3.16 0.41
N LEU A 15 -2.31 2.66 -0.59
CA LEU A 15 -3.61 2.01 -0.48
C LEU A 15 -3.53 0.47 -0.52
N ASN A 16 -2.35 -0.14 -0.63
CA ASN A 16 -2.22 -1.58 -0.87
C ASN A 16 -2.32 -2.40 0.44
N PHE A 17 -3.53 -2.54 0.98
CA PHE A 17 -3.80 -3.36 2.16
C PHE A 17 -5.27 -3.84 2.21
N SER A 18 -5.53 -4.90 2.97
CA SER A 18 -6.87 -5.39 3.35
C SER A 18 -7.84 -5.65 2.18
N PHE A 19 -7.48 -6.53 1.26
CA PHE A 19 -8.38 -7.00 0.18
C PHE A 19 -9.07 -8.34 0.50
N TRP A 20 -9.17 -8.69 1.78
CA TRP A 20 -9.82 -9.93 2.20
C TRP A 20 -11.33 -9.86 1.97
N SER A 21 -11.95 -11.01 1.74
CA SER A 21 -13.38 -11.15 1.51
C SER A 21 -13.92 -12.23 2.45
N GLU A 22 -15.09 -11.99 3.05
CA GLU A 22 -15.70 -12.95 3.98
C GLU A 22 -16.06 -14.28 3.30
N SER A 23 -16.48 -14.23 2.04
CA SER A 23 -16.80 -15.40 1.23
C SER A 23 -16.45 -15.16 -0.25
N GLU A 24 -16.44 -16.24 -1.03
CA GLU A 24 -16.17 -16.15 -2.47
C GLU A 24 -17.21 -15.32 -3.23
N ASP A 25 -18.43 -15.24 -2.70
CA ASP A 25 -19.59 -14.56 -3.30
C ASP A 25 -19.74 -13.10 -2.83
N LYS A 26 -18.94 -12.65 -1.86
CA LYS A 26 -18.98 -11.30 -1.29
C LYS A 26 -17.62 -10.63 -1.40
N LYS A 27 -17.31 -10.14 -2.60
CA LYS A 27 -16.03 -9.49 -2.91
C LYS A 27 -16.24 -8.04 -3.26
N TYR A 28 -15.28 -7.19 -2.86
CA TYR A 28 -15.16 -5.85 -3.41
C TYR A 28 -14.76 -5.96 -4.90
N GLU A 29 -15.62 -5.44 -5.77
CA GLU A 29 -15.51 -5.57 -7.22
C GLU A 29 -15.47 -4.21 -7.90
N VAL A 30 -14.64 -4.09 -8.93
CA VAL A 30 -14.59 -2.89 -9.77
C VAL A 30 -14.60 -3.30 -11.23
N ARG A 31 -15.54 -2.75 -11.99
CA ARG A 31 -15.62 -2.94 -13.42
C ARG A 31 -14.86 -1.82 -14.14
N HIS A 32 -13.89 -2.19 -14.97
CA HIS A 32 -13.11 -1.26 -15.78
C HIS A 32 -12.81 -1.86 -17.15
N LYS A 33 -13.02 -1.07 -18.22
CA LYS A 33 -12.80 -1.49 -19.63
C LYS A 33 -13.44 -2.83 -20.00
N GLY A 34 -14.66 -3.07 -19.50
CA GLY A 34 -15.45 -4.27 -19.82
C GLY A 34 -15.06 -5.53 -19.02
N GLN A 35 -14.11 -5.43 -18.09
CA GLN A 35 -13.69 -6.53 -17.22
C GLN A 35 -14.01 -6.20 -15.75
N THR A 36 -14.32 -7.23 -14.95
CA THR A 36 -14.51 -7.12 -13.51
C THR A 36 -13.24 -7.57 -12.81
N TYR A 37 -12.75 -6.75 -11.88
CA TYR A 37 -11.56 -7.00 -11.09
C TYR A 37 -11.92 -7.21 -9.63
N THR A 38 -11.11 -7.99 -8.92
CA THR A 38 -11.19 -8.26 -7.47
C THR A 38 -9.79 -8.19 -6.84
N GLY A 39 -9.73 -8.19 -5.51
CA GLY A 39 -8.45 -8.19 -4.79
C GLY A 39 -7.64 -6.92 -5.04
N TYR A 40 -6.32 -7.03 -5.15
CA TYR A 40 -5.44 -5.90 -5.48
C TYR A 40 -5.80 -5.25 -6.83
N TRP A 41 -6.23 -6.04 -7.81
CA TRP A 41 -6.53 -5.52 -9.14
C TRP A 41 -7.77 -4.63 -9.17
N SER A 42 -8.73 -4.79 -8.25
CA SER A 42 -9.87 -3.88 -8.17
C SER A 42 -9.47 -2.48 -7.67
N LEU A 43 -8.48 -2.38 -6.77
CA LEU A 43 -7.90 -1.08 -6.41
C LEU A 43 -7.27 -0.39 -7.63
N CYS A 44 -6.45 -1.12 -8.40
CA CYS A 44 -5.84 -0.59 -9.61
C CYS A 44 -6.89 -0.11 -10.61
N ALA A 45 -7.95 -0.91 -10.81
CA ALA A 45 -9.06 -0.57 -11.68
C ALA A 45 -9.81 0.69 -11.19
N ALA A 46 -10.04 0.84 -9.88
CA ALA A 46 -10.70 2.00 -9.30
C ALA A 46 -9.87 3.29 -9.49
N VAL A 47 -8.57 3.23 -9.21
CA VAL A 47 -7.65 4.37 -9.41
C VAL A 47 -7.61 4.78 -10.88
N ASN A 48 -7.50 3.82 -11.80
CA ASN A 48 -7.49 4.11 -13.24
C ASN A 48 -8.82 4.69 -13.72
N ARG A 49 -9.96 4.14 -13.26
CA ARG A 49 -11.29 4.68 -13.54
C ARG A 49 -11.40 6.14 -13.09
N ALA A 50 -10.93 6.45 -11.87
CA ALA A 50 -10.96 7.80 -11.33
C ALA A 50 -10.10 8.80 -12.13
N MET A 51 -8.92 8.36 -12.57
CA MET A 51 -8.06 9.18 -13.42
C MET A 51 -8.70 9.45 -14.79
N GLU A 52 -9.36 8.44 -15.38
CA GLU A 52 -10.12 8.58 -16.63
C GLU A 52 -11.35 9.51 -16.47
N GLU A 53 -11.91 9.60 -15.26
CA GLU A 53 -12.96 10.57 -14.87
C GLU A 53 -12.41 11.99 -14.61
N GLY A 54 -11.11 12.20 -14.72
CA GLY A 54 -10.47 13.50 -14.53
C GLY A 54 -10.17 13.84 -13.06
N ILE A 55 -10.29 12.88 -12.14
CA ILE A 55 -9.92 13.08 -10.74
C ILE A 55 -8.38 13.07 -10.63
N PRO A 56 -7.74 14.12 -10.08
CA PRO A 56 -6.29 14.21 -9.97
C PRO A 56 -5.77 13.40 -8.76
N ILE A 57 -6.15 12.12 -8.66
CA ILE A 57 -5.89 11.29 -7.47
C ILE A 57 -4.41 11.04 -7.21
N THR A 58 -3.54 11.14 -8.21
CA THR A 58 -2.08 11.00 -8.01
C THR A 58 -1.42 12.29 -7.52
N ASN A 59 -2.14 13.41 -7.43
CA ASN A 59 -1.59 14.68 -6.98
C ASN A 59 -1.53 14.77 -5.44
N PRO A 60 -0.35 14.89 -4.81
CA PRO A 60 -0.24 14.98 -3.35
C PRO A 60 -0.95 16.18 -2.74
N GLY A 61 -1.05 17.28 -3.49
CA GLY A 61 -1.82 18.45 -3.08
C GLY A 61 -3.33 18.20 -3.01
N TYR A 62 -3.85 17.29 -3.84
CA TYR A 62 -5.25 16.88 -3.83
C TYR A 62 -5.54 15.92 -2.66
N TYR A 63 -4.80 14.81 -2.57
CA TYR A 63 -5.10 13.80 -1.56
C TYR A 63 -4.67 14.17 -0.13
N ALA A 64 -3.82 15.19 0.05
CA ALA A 64 -3.54 15.78 1.37
C ALA A 64 -4.79 16.33 2.09
N GLY A 65 -5.82 16.71 1.34
CA GLY A 65 -7.09 17.25 1.86
C GLY A 65 -8.30 16.37 1.57
N MET A 66 -8.09 15.13 1.12
CA MET A 66 -9.16 14.23 0.71
C MET A 66 -10.07 13.85 1.87
N THR A 67 -11.36 13.83 1.62
CA THR A 67 -12.39 13.38 2.55
C THR A 67 -12.74 11.92 2.32
N GLU A 68 -13.32 11.28 3.33
CA GLU A 68 -13.85 9.92 3.22
C GLU A 68 -14.89 9.78 2.12
N LYS A 69 -15.76 10.80 1.92
CA LYS A 69 -16.77 10.79 0.86
C LYS A 69 -16.14 10.80 -0.55
N GLU A 70 -15.08 11.58 -0.73
CA GLU A 70 -14.36 11.62 -2.01
C GLU A 70 -13.67 10.28 -2.29
N LEU A 71 -13.02 9.69 -1.28
CA LEU A 71 -12.39 8.38 -1.44
C LEU A 71 -13.42 7.26 -1.64
N ALA A 72 -14.57 7.32 -0.97
CA ALA A 72 -15.69 6.38 -1.17
C ALA A 72 -16.16 6.41 -2.62
N TYR A 73 -16.36 7.61 -3.19
CA TYR A 73 -16.76 7.74 -4.59
C TYR A 73 -15.69 7.21 -5.56
N LEU A 74 -14.42 7.47 -5.25
CA LEU A 74 -13.30 7.00 -6.07
C LEU A 74 -13.21 5.47 -6.09
N LEU A 75 -13.26 4.88 -4.89
CA LEU A 75 -13.16 3.44 -4.66
C LEU A 75 -14.53 2.75 -4.68
N ARG A 76 -15.58 3.38 -5.22
CA ARG A 76 -16.94 2.83 -5.23
C ARG A 76 -16.97 1.44 -5.87
N SER A 77 -17.69 0.53 -5.22
CA SER A 77 -17.83 -0.85 -5.70
C SER A 77 -18.85 -0.94 -6.85
N ASP A 78 -18.67 -1.92 -7.72
CA ASP A 78 -19.70 -2.39 -8.66
C ASP A 78 -20.49 -3.60 -8.09
N SER A 79 -20.28 -3.93 -6.81
CA SER A 79 -20.99 -4.94 -6.03
C SER A 79 -21.57 -4.34 -4.73
N GLU A 80 -22.21 -5.17 -3.89
CA GLU A 80 -22.70 -4.75 -2.57
C GLU A 80 -21.62 -4.61 -1.50
N VAL A 81 -20.38 -5.04 -1.79
CA VAL A 81 -19.26 -4.99 -0.83
C VAL A 81 -18.44 -3.74 -1.09
N GLU A 82 -18.38 -2.86 -0.09
CA GLU A 82 -17.58 -1.64 -0.13
C GLU A 82 -16.10 -1.89 0.17
N MET A 83 -15.24 -0.93 -0.20
CA MET A 83 -13.82 -0.98 0.15
C MET A 83 -13.63 -0.93 1.67
N PRO A 84 -12.98 -1.93 2.29
CA PRO A 84 -12.74 -1.92 3.73
C PRO A 84 -11.69 -0.87 4.14
N LEU A 85 -11.77 -0.47 5.42
CA LEU A 85 -10.82 0.44 6.08
C LEU A 85 -10.70 1.80 5.36
N LEU A 86 -11.83 2.35 4.93
CA LEU A 86 -11.86 3.56 4.13
C LEU A 86 -11.26 4.76 4.88
N GLN A 87 -11.57 4.93 6.16
CA GLN A 87 -11.03 6.02 6.96
C GLN A 87 -9.52 5.91 7.15
N GLU A 88 -8.98 4.71 7.35
CA GLU A 88 -7.54 4.46 7.44
C GLU A 88 -6.84 4.80 6.11
N ARG A 89 -7.46 4.46 4.98
CA ARG A 89 -6.96 4.86 3.66
C ARG A 89 -6.91 6.37 3.50
N VAL A 90 -7.95 7.09 3.93
CA VAL A 90 -7.95 8.55 3.94
C VAL A 90 -6.80 9.08 4.81
N ASN A 91 -6.63 8.54 6.02
CA ASN A 91 -5.57 8.97 6.93
C ASN A 91 -4.19 8.78 6.30
N ASN A 92 -3.94 7.63 5.66
CA ASN A 92 -2.68 7.33 4.97
C ASN A 92 -2.43 8.28 3.80
N LEU A 93 -3.45 8.58 3.00
CA LEU A 93 -3.33 9.56 1.91
C LEU A 93 -3.06 10.97 2.44
N GLN A 94 -3.82 11.42 3.42
CA GLN A 94 -3.62 12.75 4.02
C GLN A 94 -2.22 12.91 4.61
N GLU A 95 -1.74 11.88 5.32
CA GLU A 95 -0.39 11.81 5.85
C GLU A 95 0.64 11.92 4.73
N ALA A 96 0.56 11.04 3.73
CA ALA A 96 1.49 11.00 2.62
C ALA A 96 1.53 12.33 1.86
N GLY A 97 0.36 12.94 1.63
CA GLY A 97 0.24 14.20 0.91
C GLY A 97 0.88 15.36 1.66
N LYS A 98 0.70 15.43 2.99
CA LYS A 98 1.36 16.43 3.84
C LYS A 98 2.88 16.24 3.81
N VAL A 99 3.36 15.02 4.04
CA VAL A 99 4.79 14.69 4.05
C VAL A 99 5.45 15.04 2.72
N LEU A 100 4.81 14.69 1.60
CA LEU A 100 5.34 15.03 0.27
C LEU A 100 5.42 16.53 0.05
N LYS A 101 4.37 17.28 0.41
CA LYS A 101 4.36 18.75 0.29
C LYS A 101 5.44 19.41 1.15
N GLU A 102 5.64 18.95 2.38
CA GLU A 102 6.55 19.58 3.34
C GLU A 102 8.02 19.20 3.14
N LYS A 103 8.31 17.96 2.73
CA LYS A 103 9.68 17.41 2.75
C LYS A 103 10.24 17.03 1.39
N PHE A 104 9.38 16.94 0.37
CA PHE A 104 9.73 16.41 -0.96
C PHE A 104 9.12 17.24 -2.10
N ASP A 105 8.86 18.53 -1.87
CA ASP A 105 8.36 19.49 -2.87
C ASP A 105 7.14 19.00 -3.65
N GLY A 106 6.27 18.23 -2.98
CA GLY A 106 5.03 17.71 -3.54
C GLY A 106 5.18 16.56 -4.54
N SER A 107 6.30 15.81 -4.54
CA SER A 107 6.45 14.61 -5.40
C SER A 107 7.31 13.53 -4.76
N PHE A 108 6.88 12.26 -4.87
CA PHE A 108 7.64 11.12 -4.36
C PHE A 108 8.93 10.88 -5.15
N VAL A 109 9.01 11.36 -6.40
CA VAL A 109 10.24 11.37 -7.19
C VAL A 109 11.40 12.05 -6.44
N ASN A 110 11.13 13.09 -5.66
CA ASN A 110 12.16 13.77 -4.87
C ASN A 110 12.61 12.92 -3.67
N CYS A 111 11.78 12.02 -3.16
CA CYS A 111 12.19 11.00 -2.19
C CYS A 111 13.14 9.99 -2.85
N ILE A 112 12.81 9.50 -4.05
CA ILE A 112 13.68 8.60 -4.83
C ILE A 112 15.02 9.27 -5.12
N LYS A 113 15.03 10.51 -5.63
CA LYS A 113 16.28 11.25 -5.91
C LYS A 113 17.17 11.36 -4.66
N LYS A 114 16.59 11.56 -3.47
CA LYS A 114 17.33 11.63 -2.20
C LYS A 114 17.97 10.30 -1.78
N CYS A 115 17.47 9.15 -2.26
CA CYS A 115 18.07 7.86 -1.96
C CYS A 115 19.42 7.65 -2.68
N GLY A 116 19.66 8.36 -3.78
CA GLY A 116 20.95 8.30 -4.51
C GLY A 116 21.28 6.90 -5.04
N GLY A 117 20.27 6.15 -5.49
CA GLY A 117 20.46 4.81 -6.04
C GLY A 117 20.55 3.67 -5.02
N SER A 118 20.25 3.91 -3.73
CA SER A 118 20.18 2.85 -2.72
C SER A 118 18.75 2.55 -2.30
N ALA A 119 18.32 1.30 -2.51
CA ALA A 119 17.08 0.72 -2.04
C ALA A 119 17.00 0.75 -0.49
N GLN A 120 18.09 0.43 0.23
CA GLN A 120 18.09 0.54 1.70
C GLN A 120 17.91 1.98 2.18
N LYS A 121 18.52 2.94 1.48
CA LYS A 121 18.33 4.35 1.81
C LYS A 121 16.90 4.81 1.48
N LEU A 122 16.31 4.35 0.38
CA LEU A 122 14.91 4.62 0.07
C LEU A 122 13.98 4.01 1.13
N LEU A 123 14.24 2.78 1.55
CA LEU A 123 13.53 2.12 2.66
C LEU A 123 13.58 3.00 3.91
N SER A 124 14.78 3.40 4.36
CA SER A 124 14.97 4.27 5.52
C SER A 124 14.23 5.61 5.38
N LEU A 125 14.27 6.24 4.21
CA LEU A 125 13.53 7.48 3.93
C LEU A 125 12.02 7.27 4.02
N VAL A 126 11.50 6.16 3.50
CA VAL A 126 10.08 5.85 3.56
C VAL A 126 9.63 5.67 5.01
N VAL A 127 10.25 4.76 5.78
CA VAL A 127 9.77 4.48 7.15
C VAL A 127 9.99 5.62 8.14
N SER A 128 11.01 6.46 7.92
CA SER A 128 11.24 7.64 8.76
C SER A 128 10.25 8.78 8.49
N ASN A 129 9.65 8.85 7.29
CA ASN A 129 8.79 9.97 6.90
C ASN A 129 7.31 9.61 6.80
N PHE A 130 6.96 8.36 6.51
CA PHE A 130 5.59 7.89 6.33
C PHE A 130 5.30 6.79 7.35
N SER A 131 4.63 7.16 8.45
CA SER A 131 4.23 6.27 9.54
C SER A 131 3.35 5.12 9.07
N SER A 132 2.49 5.33 8.06
CA SER A 132 1.69 4.25 7.46
C SER A 132 2.51 3.11 6.87
N TYR A 133 3.79 3.31 6.59
CA TYR A 133 4.71 2.26 6.12
C TYR A 133 5.54 1.61 7.24
N ARG A 134 5.37 2.04 8.51
CA ARG A 134 6.16 1.60 9.67
C ARG A 134 5.47 0.48 10.44
N ASP A 135 5.63 -0.74 9.93
CA ASP A 135 5.17 -1.99 10.55
C ASP A 135 6.18 -2.51 11.62
N GLU A 136 6.33 -1.72 12.68
CA GLU A 136 7.14 -2.08 13.85
C GLU A 136 6.26 -2.61 15.00
N ALA A 137 6.74 -3.63 15.71
CA ALA A 137 6.10 -4.15 16.90
C ALA A 137 7.12 -4.50 17.99
N MET A 138 6.71 -4.41 19.25
CA MET A 138 7.52 -4.88 20.37
C MET A 138 7.28 -6.37 20.61
N TYR A 139 8.34 -7.18 20.54
CA TYR A 139 8.32 -8.60 20.87
C TYR A 139 9.48 -8.95 21.80
N LYS A 140 9.17 -9.39 23.03
CA LYS A 140 10.16 -9.75 24.06
C LYS A 140 11.26 -8.69 24.22
N ASP A 141 10.84 -7.44 24.46
CA ASP A 141 11.71 -6.26 24.64
C ASP A 141 12.59 -5.90 23.43
N LYS A 142 12.28 -6.45 22.25
CA LYS A 142 12.92 -6.11 20.99
C LYS A 142 11.91 -5.49 20.05
N THR A 143 12.29 -4.37 19.44
CA THR A 143 11.57 -3.85 18.28
C THR A 143 11.84 -4.78 17.11
N VAL A 144 10.77 -5.38 16.59
CA VAL A 144 10.79 -6.18 15.37
C VAL A 144 10.16 -5.34 14.27
N ALA A 145 10.84 -5.24 13.14
CA ALA A 145 10.43 -4.48 11.98
C ALA A 145 10.42 -5.39 10.76
N ILE A 146 9.31 -5.38 10.02
CA ILE A 146 9.15 -6.20 8.81
C ILE A 146 9.33 -5.36 7.55
N TYR A 147 8.97 -4.09 7.61
CA TYR A 147 8.89 -3.08 6.56
C TYR A 147 8.31 -3.59 5.24
N LYS A 148 7.33 -4.49 5.29
CA LYS A 148 6.83 -5.19 4.10
C LYS A 148 6.32 -4.21 3.05
N ARG A 149 5.45 -3.29 3.44
CA ARG A 149 4.81 -2.35 2.50
C ARG A 149 5.84 -1.40 1.89
N ALA A 150 6.82 -0.96 2.68
CA ALA A 150 7.89 -0.10 2.18
C ALA A 150 8.81 -0.87 1.20
N GLN A 151 9.06 -2.15 1.47
CA GLN A 151 9.81 -3.02 0.58
C GLN A 151 9.06 -3.32 -0.72
N ILE A 152 7.74 -3.53 -0.67
CA ILE A 152 6.88 -3.66 -1.86
C ILE A 152 6.96 -2.40 -2.72
N LEU A 153 6.83 -1.22 -2.12
CA LEU A 153 6.95 0.05 -2.84
C LEU A 153 8.26 0.15 -3.64
N ILE A 154 9.37 -0.24 -3.04
CA ILE A 154 10.68 -0.22 -3.71
C ILE A 154 10.73 -1.26 -4.84
N ALA A 155 10.19 -2.45 -4.60
CA ALA A 155 10.14 -3.53 -5.59
C ALA A 155 9.24 -3.17 -6.79
N ASP A 156 8.11 -2.50 -6.56
CA ASP A 156 7.18 -2.08 -7.60
C ASP A 156 7.79 -0.96 -8.45
N ILE A 157 8.50 -0.01 -7.83
CA ILE A 157 9.28 1.00 -8.55
C ILE A 157 10.38 0.33 -9.39
N TRP A 158 11.16 -0.58 -8.81
CA TRP A 158 12.20 -1.30 -9.54
C TRP A 158 11.62 -2.08 -10.74
N SER A 159 10.51 -2.79 -10.52
CA SER A 159 9.84 -3.61 -11.54
C SER A 159 9.25 -2.76 -12.66
N CYS A 160 8.62 -1.63 -12.34
CA CYS A 160 8.02 -0.74 -13.33
C CYS A 160 9.06 -0.13 -14.28
N PHE A 161 10.26 0.15 -13.78
CA PHE A 161 11.33 0.76 -14.58
C PHE A 161 12.43 -0.23 -14.99
N GLU A 162 12.25 -1.53 -14.74
CA GLU A 162 13.20 -2.59 -15.08
C GLU A 162 14.64 -2.31 -14.60
N GLY A 163 14.79 -1.76 -13.39
CA GLY A 163 16.10 -1.39 -12.83
C GLY A 163 16.77 -0.16 -13.46
N GLN A 164 16.05 0.60 -14.29
CA GLN A 164 16.55 1.80 -14.96
C GLN A 164 15.95 3.06 -14.34
N GLY A 165 16.62 4.20 -14.53
CA GLY A 165 16.04 5.49 -14.19
C GLY A 165 15.62 5.61 -12.71
N TYR A 166 14.34 5.89 -12.46
CA TYR A 166 13.79 5.97 -11.10
C TYR A 166 13.77 4.64 -10.34
N GLY A 167 13.85 3.50 -11.05
CA GLY A 167 14.00 2.18 -10.45
C GLY A 167 15.43 1.67 -10.38
N SER A 168 16.44 2.50 -10.67
CA SER A 168 17.84 2.08 -10.61
C SER A 168 18.34 2.09 -9.17
N PHE A 169 18.55 0.90 -8.62
CA PHE A 169 19.09 0.69 -7.28
C PHE A 169 20.27 -0.29 -7.32
N ASP A 170 21.42 0.12 -6.78
CA ASP A 170 22.66 -0.67 -6.77
C ASP A 170 22.56 -1.89 -5.83
N ASP A 171 21.71 -1.81 -4.81
CA ASP A 171 21.52 -2.78 -3.75
C ASP A 171 20.10 -3.35 -3.71
N ILE A 172 19.38 -3.41 -4.84
CA ILE A 172 17.98 -3.91 -4.88
C ILE A 172 17.83 -5.30 -4.24
N SER A 173 18.84 -6.16 -4.39
CA SER A 173 18.87 -7.51 -3.81
C SER A 173 18.85 -7.55 -2.27
N SER A 174 19.06 -6.41 -1.61
CA SER A 174 18.96 -6.27 -0.15
C SER A 174 17.52 -6.18 0.36
N ILE A 175 16.56 -5.86 -0.51
CA ILE A 175 15.13 -5.81 -0.17
C ILE A 175 14.59 -7.24 -0.11
N THR A 176 13.84 -7.55 0.95
CA THR A 176 13.30 -8.89 1.20
C THR A 176 11.92 -9.07 0.57
N MET A 177 11.63 -10.28 0.10
CA MET A 177 10.41 -10.62 -0.64
C MET A 177 9.27 -11.16 0.27
N PHE A 178 9.50 -11.38 1.57
CA PHE A 178 8.84 -12.49 2.29
C PHE A 178 8.04 -12.15 3.56
N ALA A 179 7.12 -11.19 3.49
CA ALA A 179 6.14 -11.02 4.59
C ALA A 179 4.69 -11.06 4.09
N ASP A 180 4.37 -11.96 3.18
CA ASP A 180 2.97 -12.14 2.79
C ASP A 180 2.11 -12.79 3.86
N TYR A 181 0.86 -12.38 4.02
CA TYR A 181 -0.07 -12.97 5.01
C TYR A 181 -0.39 -14.44 4.71
N ARG A 182 -0.12 -14.92 3.48
CA ARG A 182 -0.17 -16.34 3.13
C ARG A 182 0.96 -17.15 3.78
N ILE A 183 2.11 -16.54 4.06
CA ILE A 183 3.22 -17.23 4.72
C ILE A 183 2.88 -17.63 6.16
N PRO A 184 2.41 -16.74 7.06
CA PRO A 184 1.99 -17.14 8.39
C PRO A 184 0.78 -18.09 8.34
N GLN A 185 -0.14 -17.98 7.37
CA GLN A 185 -1.20 -18.97 7.17
C GLN A 185 -0.66 -20.37 6.85
N ALA A 186 0.31 -20.46 5.93
CA ALA A 186 0.94 -21.73 5.58
C ALA A 186 1.72 -22.31 6.76
N LEU A 187 2.50 -21.49 7.46
CA LEU A 187 3.26 -21.91 8.63
C LEU A 187 2.35 -22.37 9.78
N LEU A 188 1.20 -21.71 9.98
CA LEU A 188 0.17 -22.15 10.92
C LEU A 188 -0.41 -23.51 10.50
N PHE A 189 -0.75 -23.69 9.21
CA PHE A 189 -1.27 -24.95 8.67
C PHE A 189 -0.31 -26.12 8.89
N PHE A 190 1.00 -25.89 8.74
CA PHE A 190 2.04 -26.90 8.97
C PHE A 190 2.46 -27.03 10.45
N GLY A 191 1.86 -26.26 11.37
CA GLY A 191 2.19 -26.28 12.80
C GLY A 191 3.56 -25.69 13.16
N ALA A 192 4.18 -24.91 12.26
CA ALA A 192 5.44 -24.22 12.48
C ALA A 192 5.28 -22.87 13.21
N LEU A 193 4.06 -22.32 13.21
CA LEU A 193 3.67 -21.15 13.99
C LEU A 193 2.39 -21.45 14.77
N GLU A 194 2.21 -20.75 15.88
CA GLU A 194 0.96 -20.69 16.63
C GLU A 194 0.57 -19.22 16.84
N TYR A 195 -0.73 -18.95 16.86
CA TYR A 195 -1.25 -17.64 17.22
C TYR A 195 -1.55 -17.60 18.71
N SER A 196 -1.21 -16.50 19.36
CA SER A 196 -1.64 -16.24 20.73
C SER A 196 -3.17 -16.20 20.82
N GLN A 197 -3.75 -16.62 21.94
CA GLN A 197 -5.21 -16.59 22.14
C GLN A 197 -5.85 -15.23 21.80
N PRO A 198 -5.28 -14.07 22.20
CA PRO A 198 -5.86 -12.77 21.82
C PRO A 198 -5.92 -12.52 20.30
N LEU A 199 -4.96 -13.04 19.54
CA LEU A 199 -4.97 -12.91 18.07
C LEU A 199 -6.00 -13.87 17.45
N LEU A 200 -6.12 -15.08 17.98
CA LEU A 200 -7.14 -16.04 17.53
C LEU A 200 -8.55 -15.49 17.76
N ASP A 201 -8.80 -14.88 18.91
CA ASP A 201 -10.12 -14.31 19.22
C ASP A 201 -10.50 -13.24 18.19
N LYS A 202 -9.58 -12.34 17.83
CA LYS A 202 -9.79 -11.32 16.79
C LYS A 202 -10.07 -11.93 15.42
N ILE A 203 -9.29 -12.94 15.03
CA ILE A 203 -9.48 -13.65 13.73
C ILE A 203 -10.84 -14.34 13.70
N ASN A 204 -11.23 -15.02 14.77
CA ASN A 204 -12.50 -15.74 14.86
C ASN A 204 -13.71 -14.80 14.87
N ASN A 205 -13.53 -13.56 15.33
CA ASN A 205 -14.54 -12.50 15.29
C ASN A 205 -14.55 -11.73 13.96
N SER A 206 -13.74 -12.12 12.97
CA SER A 206 -13.58 -11.41 11.69
C SER A 206 -13.18 -9.93 11.86
N GLU A 207 -12.43 -9.60 12.91
CA GLU A 207 -11.94 -8.24 13.12
C GLU A 207 -10.89 -7.88 12.05
N LEU A 208 -11.07 -6.72 11.41
CA LEU A 208 -10.10 -6.19 10.47
C LEU A 208 -8.93 -5.53 11.21
N PHE A 209 -7.72 -5.80 10.73
CA PHE A 209 -6.50 -5.18 11.24
C PHE A 209 -6.17 -3.96 10.37
N GLY A 210 -6.17 -2.77 10.98
CA GLY A 210 -5.67 -1.55 10.34
C GLY A 210 -4.15 -1.57 10.14
N VAL A 211 -3.66 -0.59 9.38
CA VAL A 211 -2.24 -0.28 9.16
C VAL A 211 -1.87 1.02 9.85
#